data_AF-A0AA36NA47-F1
#
_entry.id   AF-A0AA36NA47-F1
#
_cell.length_a   1.000
_cell.length_b   1.000
_cell.length_c   1.000
_cell.angle_alpha   90.00
_cell.angle_beta   90.00
_cell.angle_gamma   90.00
#
_symmetry.space_group_name_H-M   'P 1'
#
loop_
_entity.id
_entity.type
_entity.pdbx_description
1 polymer ?
#
loop_
_entity_poly.entity_id
_entity_poly.type
_entity_poly.pdbx_seq_one_letter_code
_entity_poly.pdbx_strand_id
1 'polypeptide(L)'
;MALRFCLVLALFGSVDASLRGKLHAAAGTMSAEQLRETVMQEVMAALGSGNRVTEQRLKVIEDAVRPSFEAMPKNEFGNLEDAAARYVLHRLFVQRHAMYIKGLEASGMDWKNMSTSEVLQDHVPSFVLSLFEDRLKGQGLGLHELTVLAATLEHLIHDEAVARLSVVYQAHNVSQEDRVDERVMQELIDTYMTIFLVGRQNITASSVADERAAVVESYPGWHDTQKFTMQVRSSVVAAQAADADFSPGNLSFRAATAVVEEIGERYGRWQDSECRDLKSLLTKLEHAGTGRVLLKDFYGSALNGNWQFSESVNYLRELGALDESDPANPAVLIPNYVNSQSNCVASSSVYSVCCINECEALLGHLEGRVAAPEASPEQIVSLVSELPSATVPAPRTLPDSLKSRINEVASHHGGKVPLHGRLFAQWLHHAYPRECPFPHVAGKTNPMTADEWMQVRGQSVSATKNEMERIVEKSTAVATSKFEMTWTADEELLASSKKPASGGVSFLRYVGFLLAAFSAVMAFGGDAWKKLSVARRHNTLLPCVHKQHAC
;
A
#
# COMPACT_ATOMS: atom_id res chain seq x y z
N MET A 1 46.99 -28.24 -20.43
CA MET A 1 46.46 -28.46 -19.07
C MET A 1 45.11 -27.75 -19.00
N ALA A 2 44.06 -28.53 -19.18
CA ALA A 2 42.66 -28.10 -19.14
C ALA A 2 42.04 -28.57 -17.81
N LEU A 3 40.88 -28.00 -17.47
CA LEU A 3 40.03 -28.24 -16.29
C LEU A 3 40.48 -27.56 -14.99
N ARG A 4 39.81 -26.43 -14.66
CA ARG A 4 39.23 -26.09 -13.34
C ARG A 4 38.73 -24.62 -13.36
N PHE A 5 37.61 -24.32 -14.02
CA PHE A 5 36.92 -23.02 -13.84
C PHE A 5 35.44 -23.00 -14.28
N CYS A 6 34.69 -24.09 -14.10
CA CYS A 6 33.25 -24.14 -14.49
C CYS A 6 32.32 -24.76 -13.42
N LEU A 7 32.48 -24.46 -12.12
CA LEU A 7 31.64 -25.10 -11.10
C LEU A 7 31.12 -24.21 -9.95
N VAL A 8 30.96 -22.89 -10.17
CA VAL A 8 30.31 -22.01 -9.19
C VAL A 8 29.04 -21.32 -9.71
N LEU A 9 28.76 -21.34 -11.02
CA LEU A 9 27.54 -20.74 -11.59
C LEU A 9 26.35 -21.72 -11.77
N ALA A 10 26.49 -22.99 -11.36
CA ALA A 10 25.44 -24.00 -11.55
C ALA A 10 24.54 -24.25 -10.32
N LEU A 11 24.82 -23.61 -9.18
CA LEU A 11 24.09 -23.86 -7.92
C LEU A 11 22.90 -22.91 -7.67
N PHE A 12 22.81 -21.78 -8.36
CA PHE A 12 21.63 -20.90 -8.27
C PHE A 12 20.55 -21.25 -9.30
N GLY A 13 20.92 -21.70 -10.51
CA GLY A 13 19.94 -22.08 -11.55
C GLY A 13 19.30 -23.47 -11.36
N SER A 14 19.91 -24.37 -10.56
CA SER A 14 19.38 -25.71 -10.30
C SER A 14 18.36 -25.77 -9.17
N VAL A 15 18.35 -24.75 -8.30
CA VAL A 15 17.35 -24.57 -7.24
C VAL A 15 16.04 -24.06 -7.86
N ASP A 16 16.09 -23.02 -8.69
CA ASP A 16 14.92 -22.48 -9.42
C ASP A 16 14.19 -23.51 -10.29
N ALA A 17 14.93 -24.36 -11.02
CA ALA A 17 14.34 -25.39 -11.89
C ALA A 17 13.72 -26.55 -11.09
N SER A 18 14.29 -26.89 -9.93
CA SER A 18 13.78 -27.93 -9.02
C SER A 18 12.52 -27.45 -8.27
N LEU A 19 12.47 -26.16 -7.91
CA LEU A 19 11.33 -25.52 -7.25
C LEU A 19 10.11 -25.36 -8.17
N ARG A 20 10.28 -24.86 -9.40
CA ARG A 20 9.19 -24.81 -10.41
C ARG A 20 8.61 -26.20 -10.68
N GLY A 21 9.47 -27.23 -10.71
CA GLY A 21 9.06 -28.61 -10.91
C GLY A 21 8.20 -29.17 -9.77
N LYS A 22 8.49 -28.80 -8.52
CA LYS A 22 7.73 -29.26 -7.33
C LYS A 22 6.36 -28.59 -7.22
N LEU A 23 6.26 -27.29 -7.49
CA LEU A 23 4.98 -26.55 -7.44
C LEU A 23 4.02 -26.98 -8.56
N HIS A 24 4.52 -27.17 -9.79
CA HIS A 24 3.69 -27.68 -10.89
C HIS A 24 3.22 -29.13 -10.68
N ALA A 25 4.04 -29.98 -10.03
CA ALA A 25 3.66 -31.35 -9.73
C ALA A 25 2.62 -31.45 -8.61
N ALA A 26 2.52 -30.46 -7.73
CA ALA A 26 1.70 -30.51 -6.52
C ALA A 26 0.37 -29.74 -6.63
N ALA A 27 0.29 -28.70 -7.47
CA ALA A 27 -0.92 -27.87 -7.64
C ALA A 27 -2.18 -28.63 -8.10
N GLY A 28 -2.03 -29.83 -8.68
CA GLY A 28 -3.17 -30.65 -9.14
C GLY A 28 -3.82 -31.53 -8.07
N THR A 29 -3.24 -31.69 -6.87
CA THR A 29 -3.70 -32.68 -5.86
C THR A 29 -3.76 -32.16 -4.42
N MET A 30 -3.34 -30.92 -4.16
CA MET A 30 -3.27 -30.37 -2.80
C MET A 30 -4.58 -29.70 -2.38
N SER A 31 -4.94 -29.85 -1.11
CA SER A 31 -5.95 -29.01 -0.47
C SER A 31 -5.46 -27.55 -0.32
N ALA A 32 -6.39 -26.60 -0.22
CA ALA A 32 -6.06 -25.18 -0.01
C ALA A 32 -5.12 -24.97 1.20
N GLU A 33 -5.33 -25.73 2.28
CA GLU A 33 -4.52 -25.69 3.50
C GLU A 33 -3.07 -26.14 3.27
N GLN A 34 -2.87 -27.23 2.52
CA GLN A 34 -1.53 -27.73 2.19
C GLN A 34 -0.79 -26.77 1.26
N LEU A 35 -1.52 -26.16 0.34
CA LEU A 35 -0.97 -25.17 -0.57
C LEU A 35 -0.56 -23.89 0.18
N ARG A 36 -1.33 -23.51 1.20
CA ARG A 36 -1.03 -22.40 2.12
C ARG A 36 0.28 -22.60 2.86
N GLU A 37 0.44 -23.77 3.48
CA GLU A 37 1.66 -24.17 4.20
C GLU A 37 2.88 -24.21 3.27
N THR A 38 2.72 -24.72 2.05
CA THR A 38 3.83 -24.77 1.09
C THR A 38 4.23 -23.37 0.61
N VAL A 39 3.29 -22.48 0.29
CA VAL A 39 3.63 -21.09 -0.08
C VAL A 39 4.34 -20.39 1.08
N MET A 40 3.85 -20.56 2.30
CA MET A 40 4.49 -19.99 3.49
C MET A 40 5.92 -20.50 3.66
N GLN A 41 6.12 -21.83 3.61
CA GLN A 41 7.44 -22.44 3.76
C GLN A 41 8.41 -22.01 2.66
N GLU A 42 7.94 -21.88 1.42
CA GLU A 42 8.78 -21.48 0.29
C GLU A 42 9.11 -19.98 0.32
N VAL A 43 8.18 -19.11 0.74
CA VAL A 43 8.45 -17.68 0.98
C VAL A 43 9.43 -17.53 2.15
N MET A 44 9.21 -18.24 3.26
CA MET A 44 10.15 -18.24 4.39
C MET A 44 11.53 -18.79 4.02
N ALA A 45 11.60 -19.82 3.18
CA ALA A 45 12.86 -20.37 2.70
C ALA A 45 13.58 -19.42 1.73
N ALA A 46 12.85 -18.72 0.86
CA ALA A 46 13.38 -17.74 -0.07
C ALA A 46 13.89 -16.46 0.62
N LEU A 47 13.30 -16.08 1.77
CA LEU A 47 13.72 -14.94 2.58
C LEU A 47 14.94 -15.24 3.49
N GLY A 48 15.49 -16.47 3.45
CA GLY A 48 16.72 -16.86 4.13
C GLY A 48 16.55 -17.18 5.63
N SER A 49 17.65 -17.51 6.32
CA SER A 49 17.66 -17.99 7.73
C SER A 49 17.24 -16.96 8.79
N GLY A 50 16.84 -15.76 8.37
CA GLY A 50 16.21 -14.77 9.24
C GLY A 50 14.72 -15.05 9.36
N ASN A 51 14.33 -15.94 10.28
CA ASN A 51 12.95 -16.32 10.52
C ASN A 51 12.14 -15.15 11.16
N ARG A 52 11.96 -14.05 10.42
CA ARG A 52 11.38 -12.77 10.88
C ARG A 52 9.87 -12.68 10.66
N VAL A 53 9.33 -13.46 9.73
CA VAL A 53 7.88 -13.59 9.54
C VAL A 53 7.34 -14.54 10.59
N THR A 54 6.93 -14.00 11.74
CA THR A 54 6.30 -14.80 12.81
C THR A 54 4.79 -14.92 12.58
N GLU A 55 4.17 -15.99 13.10
CA GLU A 55 2.70 -16.10 13.11
C GLU A 55 2.02 -14.91 13.77
N GLN A 56 2.65 -14.35 14.82
CA GLN A 56 2.17 -13.16 15.50
C GLN A 56 2.20 -11.93 14.58
N ARG A 57 3.29 -11.73 13.82
CA ARG A 57 3.40 -10.60 12.87
C ARG A 57 2.38 -10.74 11.74
N LEU A 58 2.22 -11.96 11.20
CA LEU A 58 1.20 -12.24 10.18
C LEU A 58 -0.20 -11.89 10.68
N LYS A 59 -0.54 -12.27 11.91
CA LYS A 59 -1.84 -11.93 12.50
C LYS A 59 -2.05 -10.42 12.61
N VAL A 60 -1.03 -9.67 13.05
CA VAL A 60 -1.09 -8.20 13.14
C VAL A 60 -1.30 -7.54 11.78
N ILE A 61 -0.70 -8.09 10.72
CA ILE A 61 -0.88 -7.61 9.36
C ILE A 61 -2.28 -7.98 8.86
N GLU A 62 -2.72 -9.21 9.07
CA GLU A 62 -4.03 -9.70 8.63
C GLU A 62 -5.16 -8.86 9.23
N ASP A 63 -5.09 -8.58 10.54
CA ASP A 63 -6.08 -7.78 11.25
C ASP A 63 -6.12 -6.33 10.74
N ALA A 64 -4.99 -5.79 10.27
CA ALA A 64 -4.92 -4.45 9.71
C ALA A 64 -5.44 -4.39 8.26
N VAL A 65 -5.23 -5.44 7.47
CA VAL A 65 -5.68 -5.53 6.07
C VAL A 65 -7.16 -5.90 5.96
N ARG A 66 -7.70 -6.63 6.94
CA ARG A 66 -9.05 -7.20 6.91
C ARG A 66 -10.16 -6.18 6.57
N PRO A 67 -10.23 -4.98 7.18
CA PRO A 67 -11.33 -4.04 6.88
C PRO A 67 -11.34 -3.62 5.40
N SER A 68 -10.18 -3.26 4.86
CA SER A 68 -10.06 -2.90 3.44
C SER A 68 -10.24 -4.10 2.53
N PHE A 69 -9.80 -5.30 2.94
CA PHE A 69 -10.14 -6.51 2.21
C PHE A 69 -11.65 -6.66 2.14
N GLU A 70 -12.39 -6.69 3.24
CA GLU A 70 -13.85 -6.89 3.25
C GLU A 70 -14.62 -5.83 2.44
N ALA A 71 -14.16 -4.58 2.48
CA ALA A 71 -14.76 -3.47 1.74
C ALA A 71 -14.45 -3.46 0.22
N MET A 72 -13.62 -4.38 -0.28
CA MET A 72 -13.31 -4.43 -1.71
C MET A 72 -14.22 -5.39 -2.49
N PRO A 73 -14.52 -5.12 -3.78
CA PRO A 73 -15.20 -6.10 -4.62
C PRO A 73 -14.38 -7.38 -4.75
N LYS A 74 -15.06 -8.54 -4.67
CA LYS A 74 -14.44 -9.86 -4.87
C LYS A 74 -14.79 -10.42 -6.24
N ASN A 75 -13.85 -11.18 -6.79
CA ASN A 75 -14.10 -12.02 -7.96
C ASN A 75 -14.94 -13.26 -7.57
N GLU A 76 -15.19 -14.13 -8.54
CA GLU A 76 -15.98 -15.36 -8.36
C GLU A 76 -15.39 -16.37 -7.36
N PHE A 77 -14.12 -16.21 -7.00
CA PHE A 77 -13.42 -17.04 -6.02
C PHE A 77 -13.43 -16.45 -4.60
N GLY A 78 -14.03 -15.28 -4.40
CA GLY A 78 -13.97 -14.58 -3.11
C GLY A 78 -12.65 -13.86 -2.86
N ASN A 79 -11.89 -13.57 -3.93
CA ASN A 79 -10.55 -12.98 -3.88
C ASN A 79 -10.49 -11.61 -4.58
N LEU A 80 -9.41 -10.85 -4.36
CA LEU A 80 -9.13 -9.58 -5.03
C LEU A 80 -8.43 -9.81 -6.37
N GLU A 81 -8.86 -9.11 -7.42
CA GLU A 81 -8.11 -8.99 -8.67
C GLU A 81 -6.84 -8.14 -8.48
N ASP A 82 -5.89 -8.19 -9.43
CA ASP A 82 -4.56 -7.55 -9.31
C ASP A 82 -4.61 -6.07 -8.90
N ALA A 83 -5.39 -5.26 -9.63
CA ALA A 83 -5.56 -3.83 -9.34
C ALA A 83 -6.08 -3.59 -7.91
N ALA A 84 -7.05 -4.39 -7.47
CA ALA A 84 -7.65 -4.31 -6.15
C ALA A 84 -6.68 -4.72 -5.05
N ALA A 85 -5.92 -5.80 -5.25
CA ALA A 85 -4.92 -6.27 -4.30
C ALA A 85 -3.79 -5.24 -4.14
N ARG A 86 -3.29 -4.69 -5.26
CA ARG A 86 -2.25 -3.66 -5.25
C ARG A 86 -2.70 -2.40 -4.50
N TYR A 87 -3.92 -1.93 -4.79
CA TYR A 87 -4.51 -0.79 -4.09
C TYR A 87 -4.60 -1.01 -2.58
N VAL A 88 -5.06 -2.18 -2.13
CA VAL A 88 -5.15 -2.49 -0.69
C VAL A 88 -3.76 -2.54 -0.03
N LEU A 89 -2.76 -3.13 -0.69
CA LEU A 89 -1.39 -3.16 -0.18
C LEU A 89 -0.79 -1.76 -0.09
N HIS A 90 -0.94 -0.96 -1.15
CA HIS A 90 -0.49 0.44 -1.16
C HIS A 90 -1.05 1.19 0.06
N ARG A 91 -2.37 1.11 0.26
CA ARG A 91 -3.04 1.76 1.39
C ARG A 91 -2.56 1.26 2.75
N LEU A 92 -2.31 -0.04 2.89
CA LEU A 92 -1.74 -0.61 4.12
C LEU A 92 -0.41 0.05 4.49
N PHE A 93 0.52 0.15 3.54
CA PHE A 93 1.85 0.72 3.78
C PHE A 93 1.81 2.23 4.00
N VAL A 94 0.96 2.96 3.27
CA VAL A 94 0.75 4.40 3.48
C VAL A 94 0.18 4.66 4.88
N GLN A 95 -0.87 3.96 5.28
CA GLN A 95 -1.52 4.15 6.58
C GLN A 95 -0.64 3.75 7.76
N ARG A 96 0.07 2.64 7.64
CA ARG A 96 0.87 2.11 8.75
C ARG A 96 2.24 2.75 8.85
N HIS A 97 2.87 3.06 7.73
CA HIS A 97 4.30 3.38 7.70
C HIS A 97 4.60 4.70 7.00
N ALA A 98 3.60 5.36 6.39
CA ALA A 98 3.78 6.49 5.48
C ALA A 98 4.70 6.13 4.29
N MET A 99 4.75 4.84 3.93
CA MET A 99 5.63 4.32 2.90
C MET A 99 4.87 4.08 1.61
N TYR A 100 5.38 4.67 0.54
CA TYR A 100 4.94 4.43 -0.81
C TYR A 100 5.89 3.39 -1.41
N ILE A 101 5.43 2.14 -1.49
CA ILE A 101 6.23 1.06 -2.06
C ILE A 101 6.27 1.23 -3.57
N LYS A 102 7.48 1.33 -4.12
CA LYS A 102 7.70 1.47 -5.56
C LYS A 102 7.06 0.28 -6.27
N GLY A 103 6.12 0.58 -7.17
CA GLY A 103 5.36 -0.44 -7.90
C GLY A 103 4.06 -0.91 -7.31
N LEU A 104 3.76 -0.49 -6.09
CA LEU A 104 2.39 -0.48 -5.60
C LEU A 104 1.73 0.88 -5.78
N GLU A 105 2.45 1.91 -6.21
CA GLU A 105 1.92 3.24 -6.50
C GLU A 105 1.16 3.23 -7.84
N ALA A 106 0.05 3.96 -7.91
CA ALA A 106 -0.58 4.30 -9.19
C ALA A 106 -0.35 5.77 -9.53
N SER A 107 -0.17 6.07 -10.81
CA SER A 107 -0.23 7.44 -11.33
C SER A 107 -1.69 7.92 -11.28
N GLY A 108 -2.15 8.38 -10.12
CA GLY A 108 -3.56 8.72 -9.89
C GLY A 108 -4.44 7.49 -9.65
N MET A 109 -5.56 7.37 -10.36
CA MET A 109 -6.51 6.23 -10.25
C MET A 109 -6.27 5.12 -11.29
N ASP A 110 -5.15 5.13 -12.02
CA ASP A 110 -4.84 4.13 -13.05
C ASP A 110 -4.28 2.80 -12.49
N TRP A 111 -5.11 2.11 -11.72
CA TRP A 111 -4.75 0.82 -11.13
C TRP A 111 -4.84 -0.35 -12.12
N LYS A 112 -5.47 -0.15 -13.29
CA LYS A 112 -5.77 -1.21 -14.25
C LYS A 112 -4.72 -1.37 -15.35
N ASN A 113 -4.03 -0.30 -15.72
CA ASN A 113 -3.07 -0.36 -16.84
C ASN A 113 -1.64 -0.65 -16.39
N MET A 114 -1.41 -0.84 -15.09
CA MET A 114 -0.08 -1.12 -14.55
C MET A 114 0.10 -2.62 -14.28
N SER A 115 1.19 -3.19 -14.81
CA SER A 115 1.60 -4.58 -14.53
C SER A 115 2.46 -4.64 -13.26
N THR A 116 2.14 -5.54 -12.32
CA THR A 116 2.97 -5.81 -11.13
C THR A 116 4.38 -6.31 -11.53
N SER A 117 4.51 -6.91 -12.72
CA SER A 117 5.73 -7.49 -13.27
C SER A 117 6.80 -6.45 -13.64
N GLU A 118 6.40 -5.27 -14.11
CA GLU A 118 7.34 -4.26 -14.61
C GLU A 118 8.07 -3.53 -13.47
N VAL A 119 7.48 -3.48 -12.27
CA VAL A 119 7.98 -2.59 -11.21
C VAL A 119 8.84 -3.28 -10.15
N LEU A 120 8.71 -4.60 -10.00
CA LEU A 120 9.42 -5.35 -8.97
C LEU A 120 10.73 -5.97 -9.50
N GLN A 121 11.03 -5.81 -10.80
CA GLN A 121 12.16 -6.46 -11.51
C GLN A 121 13.54 -6.10 -10.97
N ASP A 122 13.71 -4.92 -10.39
CA ASP A 122 15.03 -4.44 -9.98
C ASP A 122 15.42 -4.83 -8.54
N HIS A 123 14.45 -5.10 -7.65
CA HIS A 123 14.73 -5.20 -6.20
C HIS A 123 13.93 -6.24 -5.41
N VAL A 124 12.87 -6.81 -5.98
CA VAL A 124 12.19 -7.95 -5.35
C VAL A 124 12.75 -9.22 -5.97
N PRO A 125 13.11 -10.25 -5.18
CA PRO A 125 13.52 -11.53 -5.74
C PRO A 125 12.50 -11.97 -6.79
N SER A 126 12.96 -12.25 -8.00
CA SER A 126 12.15 -12.65 -9.18
C SER A 126 11.13 -13.76 -8.86
N PHE A 127 11.42 -14.56 -7.83
CA PHE A 127 10.53 -15.55 -7.26
C PHE A 127 9.25 -15.00 -6.63
N VAL A 128 9.33 -13.96 -5.77
CA VAL A 128 8.13 -13.35 -5.14
C VAL A 128 7.23 -12.78 -6.23
N LEU A 129 7.85 -12.10 -7.21
CA LEU A 129 7.24 -11.63 -8.44
C LEU A 129 6.52 -12.73 -9.23
N SER A 130 7.15 -13.90 -9.38
CA SER A 130 6.53 -15.03 -10.07
C SER A 130 5.35 -15.63 -9.29
N LEU A 131 5.39 -15.60 -7.95
CA LEU A 131 4.30 -16.02 -7.08
C LEU A 131 3.07 -15.12 -7.25
N PHE A 132 3.29 -13.81 -7.36
CA PHE A 132 2.25 -12.85 -7.72
C PHE A 132 1.63 -13.18 -9.07
N GLU A 133 2.46 -13.25 -10.11
CA GLU A 133 1.99 -13.48 -11.47
C GLU A 133 1.24 -14.81 -11.60
N ASP A 134 1.73 -15.88 -10.98
CA ASP A 134 1.12 -17.20 -11.07
C ASP A 134 -0.21 -17.31 -10.30
N ARG A 135 -0.37 -16.58 -9.19
CA ARG A 135 -1.64 -16.53 -8.43
C ARG A 135 -2.66 -15.58 -9.06
N LEU A 136 -2.17 -14.47 -9.63
CA LEU A 136 -2.99 -13.44 -10.27
C LEU A 136 -3.45 -13.83 -11.68
N LYS A 137 -2.88 -14.87 -12.30
CA LYS A 137 -3.31 -15.53 -13.56
C LYS A 137 -4.72 -16.17 -13.50
N GLY A 138 -5.65 -15.61 -12.73
CA GLY A 138 -7.08 -15.85 -12.86
C GLY A 138 -7.85 -15.99 -11.55
N GLN A 139 -7.19 -16.37 -10.44
CA GLN A 139 -7.90 -16.65 -9.17
C GLN A 139 -7.92 -15.47 -8.19
N GLY A 140 -7.04 -14.48 -8.37
CA GLY A 140 -6.90 -13.35 -7.45
C GLY A 140 -6.24 -13.72 -6.13
N LEU A 141 -6.13 -12.75 -5.21
CA LEU A 141 -5.54 -12.93 -3.88
C LEU A 141 -6.60 -12.88 -2.77
N GLY A 142 -6.62 -13.91 -1.93
CA GLY A 142 -7.41 -13.93 -0.70
C GLY A 142 -6.73 -13.11 0.41
N LEU A 143 -7.41 -12.97 1.55
CA LEU A 143 -6.91 -12.18 2.68
C LEU A 143 -5.57 -12.71 3.20
N HIS A 144 -5.44 -14.04 3.25
CA HIS A 144 -4.22 -14.65 3.76
C HIS A 144 -3.04 -14.46 2.80
N GLU A 145 -3.24 -14.69 1.50
CA GLU A 145 -2.18 -14.48 0.50
C GLU A 145 -1.74 -13.01 0.48
N LEU A 146 -2.69 -12.08 0.60
CA LEU A 146 -2.42 -10.65 0.71
C LEU A 146 -1.59 -10.31 1.96
N THR A 147 -1.85 -11.00 3.08
CA THR A 147 -1.12 -10.83 4.34
C THR A 147 0.30 -11.35 4.25
N VAL A 148 0.51 -12.57 3.71
CA VAL A 148 1.83 -13.15 3.48
C VAL A 148 2.67 -12.23 2.61
N LEU A 149 2.02 -11.65 1.62
CA LEU A 149 2.68 -10.75 0.72
C LEU A 149 3.09 -9.43 1.37
N ALA A 150 2.19 -8.79 2.14
CA ALA A 150 2.55 -7.61 2.92
C ALA A 150 3.73 -7.91 3.86
N ALA A 151 3.73 -9.07 4.52
CA ALA A 151 4.85 -9.49 5.37
C ALA A 151 6.17 -9.68 4.59
N THR A 152 6.09 -10.14 3.34
CA THR A 152 7.25 -10.28 2.45
C THR A 152 7.83 -8.91 2.08
N LEU A 153 6.98 -7.94 1.76
CA LEU A 153 7.40 -6.56 1.48
C LEU A 153 8.02 -5.89 2.72
N GLU A 154 7.43 -6.08 3.91
CA GLU A 154 8.03 -5.61 5.17
C GLU A 154 9.42 -6.23 5.40
N HIS A 155 9.57 -7.53 5.13
CA HIS A 155 10.87 -8.20 5.24
C HIS A 155 11.92 -7.58 4.30
N LEU A 156 11.57 -7.29 3.05
CA LEU A 156 12.47 -6.64 2.08
C LEU A 156 12.91 -5.24 2.54
N ILE A 157 11.99 -4.47 3.14
CA ILE A 157 12.28 -3.15 3.71
C ILE A 157 13.31 -3.27 4.84
N HIS A 158 13.17 -4.28 5.70
CA HIS A 158 14.13 -4.55 6.76
C HIS A 158 15.50 -4.98 6.22
N ASP A 159 15.54 -5.86 5.22
CA ASP A 159 16.81 -6.29 4.60
C ASP A 159 17.55 -5.09 3.96
N GLU A 160 16.84 -4.18 3.29
CA GLU A 160 17.44 -2.95 2.77
C GLU A 160 18.01 -2.07 3.91
N ALA A 161 17.32 -1.97 5.04
CA ALA A 161 17.82 -1.23 6.20
C ALA A 161 19.11 -1.84 6.76
N VAL A 162 19.21 -3.18 6.86
CA VAL A 162 20.43 -3.86 7.32
C VAL A 162 21.58 -3.70 6.33
N ALA A 163 21.29 -3.78 5.03
CA ALA A 163 22.29 -3.55 3.97
C ALA A 163 22.85 -2.13 4.05
N ARG A 164 22.00 -1.12 4.21
CA ARG A 164 22.42 0.29 4.39
C ARG A 164 23.26 0.48 5.65
N LEU A 165 22.89 -0.15 6.76
CA LEU A 165 23.67 -0.11 8.00
C LEU A 165 25.06 -0.74 7.82
N SER A 166 25.17 -1.82 7.04
CA SER A 166 26.44 -2.46 6.73
C SER A 166 27.39 -1.52 5.98
N VAL A 167 26.87 -0.75 5.02
CA VAL A 167 27.63 0.28 4.29
C VAL A 167 28.13 1.37 5.24
N VAL A 168 27.30 1.79 6.21
CA VAL A 168 27.69 2.79 7.22
C VAL A 168 28.84 2.29 8.09
N TYR A 169 28.77 1.06 8.58
CA TYR A 169 29.86 0.45 9.37
C TYR A 169 31.17 0.43 8.59
N GLN A 170 31.12 0.04 7.31
CA GLN A 170 32.28 0.06 6.43
C GLN A 170 32.83 1.48 6.23
N ALA A 171 31.97 2.48 6.02
CA ALA A 171 32.39 3.87 5.85
C ALA A 171 33.04 4.48 7.09
N HIS A 172 32.68 4.00 8.29
CA HIS A 172 33.29 4.40 9.56
C HIS A 172 34.47 3.51 9.99
N ASN A 173 34.85 2.52 9.17
CA ASN A 173 35.89 1.55 9.50
C ASN A 173 35.64 0.82 10.84
N VAL A 174 34.38 0.47 11.09
CA VAL A 174 33.92 -0.32 12.24
C VAL A 174 33.52 -1.71 11.74
N SER A 175 34.06 -2.77 12.34
CA SER A 175 33.64 -4.14 12.01
C SER A 175 32.24 -4.41 12.55
N GLN A 176 31.45 -5.24 11.87
CA GLN A 176 30.15 -5.70 12.41
C GLN A 176 30.31 -6.61 13.64
N GLU A 177 31.52 -7.14 13.87
CA GLU A 177 31.86 -7.90 15.08
C GLU A 177 32.27 -6.98 16.25
N ASP A 178 32.58 -5.72 15.97
CA ASP A 178 32.95 -4.75 16.99
C ASP A 178 31.74 -4.38 17.83
N ARG A 179 32.01 -3.98 19.07
CA ARG A 179 31.02 -3.42 19.98
C ARG A 179 31.36 -1.97 20.26
N VAL A 180 30.34 -1.12 20.28
CA VAL A 180 30.49 0.34 20.29
C VAL A 180 29.75 0.98 21.46
N ASP A 181 30.25 2.12 21.92
CA ASP A 181 29.53 2.94 22.91
C ASP A 181 28.36 3.69 22.25
N GLU A 182 27.50 4.31 23.07
CA GLU A 182 26.33 5.05 22.60
C GLU A 182 26.69 6.22 21.68
N ARG A 183 27.86 6.85 21.89
CA ARG A 183 28.30 8.00 21.09
C ARG A 183 28.65 7.56 19.68
N VAL A 184 29.44 6.49 19.55
CA VAL A 184 29.76 5.89 18.24
C VAL A 184 28.49 5.33 17.59
N MET A 185 27.60 4.69 18.36
CA MET A 185 26.31 4.23 17.85
C MET A 185 25.48 5.38 17.26
N GLN A 186 25.42 6.54 17.94
CA GLN A 186 24.70 7.70 17.41
C GLN A 186 25.33 8.22 16.12
N GLU A 187 26.66 8.25 16.05
CA GLU A 187 27.37 8.70 14.85
C GLU A 187 27.05 7.81 13.64
N LEU A 188 27.00 6.48 13.85
CA LEU A 188 26.58 5.52 12.83
C LEU A 188 25.12 5.74 12.42
N ILE A 189 24.21 5.94 13.38
CA ILE A 189 22.79 6.22 13.10
C ILE A 189 22.61 7.55 12.35
N ASP A 190 23.37 8.58 12.68
CA ASP A 190 23.30 9.87 12.00
C ASP A 190 23.81 9.74 10.56
N THR A 191 24.90 9.01 10.32
CA THR A 191 25.34 8.71 8.94
C THR A 191 24.31 7.85 8.19
N TYR A 192 23.69 6.87 8.86
CA TYR A 192 22.59 6.10 8.29
C TYR A 192 21.44 7.00 7.83
N MET A 193 21.01 7.95 8.68
CA MET A 193 19.94 8.89 8.34
C MET A 193 20.34 9.88 7.26
N THR A 194 21.61 10.28 7.20
CA THR A 194 22.12 11.11 6.09
C THR A 194 21.93 10.39 4.74
N ILE A 195 22.37 9.14 4.66
CA ILE A 195 22.23 8.31 3.44
C ILE A 195 20.75 8.11 3.09
N PHE A 196 19.94 7.80 4.11
CA PHE A 196 18.50 7.60 3.98
C PHE A 196 17.80 8.83 3.40
N LEU A 197 18.07 10.02 3.93
CA LEU A 197 17.45 11.28 3.49
C LEU A 197 17.88 11.71 2.08
N VAL A 198 19.16 11.53 1.74
CA VAL A 198 19.68 11.86 0.39
C VAL A 198 19.23 10.83 -0.66
N GLY A 199 18.70 9.67 -0.24
CA GLY A 199 18.27 8.61 -1.15
C GLY A 199 19.42 7.93 -1.90
N ARG A 200 20.64 7.98 -1.35
CA ARG A 200 21.79 7.25 -1.90
C ARG A 200 21.87 5.85 -1.33
N GLN A 201 22.41 4.93 -2.12
CA GLN A 201 22.60 3.54 -1.69
C GLN A 201 24.02 3.28 -1.15
N ASN A 202 25.01 4.09 -1.56
CA ASN A 202 26.41 3.93 -1.17
C ASN A 202 26.98 5.24 -0.61
N ILE A 203 27.81 5.11 0.43
CA ILE A 203 28.66 6.18 0.96
C ILE A 203 30.07 5.64 1.21
N THR A 204 31.07 6.52 1.14
CA THR A 204 32.47 6.18 1.47
C THR A 204 32.93 7.01 2.65
N ALA A 205 33.98 6.57 3.34
CA ALA A 205 34.59 7.31 4.45
C ALA A 205 34.89 8.78 4.08
N SER A 206 35.38 9.02 2.86
CA SER A 206 35.70 10.37 2.36
C SER A 206 34.48 11.24 2.08
N SER A 207 33.31 10.66 1.82
CA SER A 207 32.11 11.44 1.45
C SER A 207 31.17 11.71 2.63
N VAL A 208 31.33 11.05 3.78
CA VAL A 208 30.42 11.21 4.94
C VAL A 208 30.23 12.68 5.35
N ALA A 209 31.33 13.44 5.42
CA ALA A 209 31.29 14.83 5.87
C ALA A 209 30.54 15.73 4.87
N ASP A 210 30.81 15.57 3.58
CA ASP A 210 30.20 16.38 2.52
C ASP A 210 28.70 16.08 2.40
N GLU A 211 28.30 14.81 2.46
CA GLU A 211 26.88 14.42 2.45
C GLU A 211 26.13 14.94 3.67
N ARG A 212 26.75 14.89 4.85
CA ARG A 212 26.13 15.42 6.07
C ARG A 212 25.97 16.94 5.99
N ALA A 213 26.96 17.65 5.45
CA ALA A 213 26.85 19.09 5.22
C ALA A 213 25.70 19.42 4.26
N ALA A 214 25.55 18.67 3.17
CA ALA A 214 24.46 18.84 2.21
C ALA A 214 23.08 18.63 2.87
N VAL A 215 22.92 17.62 3.73
CA VAL A 215 21.66 17.40 4.48
C VAL A 215 21.38 18.55 5.45
N VAL A 216 22.38 19.00 6.20
CA VAL A 216 22.21 20.12 7.14
C VAL A 216 21.81 21.41 6.43
N GLU A 217 22.31 21.63 5.22
CA GLU A 217 21.97 22.80 4.40
C GLU A 217 20.58 22.70 3.77
N SER A 218 20.20 21.52 3.27
CA SER A 218 18.99 21.32 2.45
C SER A 218 17.76 20.84 3.23
N TYR A 219 17.93 20.22 4.40
CA TYR A 219 16.85 19.64 5.19
C TYR A 219 16.74 20.32 6.56
N PRO A 220 15.83 21.30 6.71
CA PRO A 220 15.65 22.05 7.96
C PRO A 220 15.35 21.17 9.19
N GLY A 221 14.74 20.00 8.99
CA GLY A 221 14.35 19.06 10.04
C GLY A 221 15.50 18.26 10.66
N TRP A 222 16.74 18.39 10.16
CA TRP A 222 17.86 17.52 10.55
C TRP A 222 18.09 17.43 12.07
N HIS A 223 18.03 18.56 12.77
CA HIS A 223 18.25 18.57 14.22
C HIS A 223 17.17 17.83 15.00
N ASP A 224 15.92 17.90 14.54
CA ASP A 224 14.82 17.17 15.14
C ASP A 224 14.86 15.68 14.78
N THR A 225 15.35 15.32 13.59
CA THR A 225 15.68 13.93 13.22
C THR A 225 16.71 13.34 14.17
N GLN A 226 17.78 14.06 14.51
CA GLN A 226 18.79 13.59 15.47
C GLN A 226 18.19 13.35 16.86
N LYS A 227 17.30 14.22 17.33
CA LYS A 227 16.60 14.02 18.61
C LYS A 227 15.71 12.77 18.56
N PHE A 228 14.96 12.59 17.47
CA PHE A 228 14.11 11.43 17.26
C PHE A 228 14.91 10.13 17.29
N THR A 229 15.99 10.03 16.50
CA THR A 229 16.80 8.80 16.46
C THR A 229 17.47 8.50 17.79
N MET A 230 17.93 9.53 18.51
CA MET A 230 18.48 9.38 19.86
C MET A 230 17.44 8.84 20.86
N GLN A 231 16.19 9.32 20.77
CA GLN A 231 15.08 8.81 21.60
C GLN A 231 14.76 7.35 21.25
N VAL A 232 14.68 7.01 19.97
CA VAL A 232 14.42 5.62 19.53
C VAL A 232 15.53 4.69 20.01
N ARG A 233 16.80 5.04 19.78
CA ARG A 233 17.96 4.28 20.26
C ARG A 233 17.87 4.04 21.76
N SER A 234 17.63 5.09 22.54
CA SER A 234 17.55 5.00 24.01
C SER A 234 16.39 4.10 24.46
N SER A 235 15.23 4.20 23.80
CA SER A 235 14.06 3.35 24.06
C SER A 235 14.33 1.88 23.76
N VAL A 236 14.95 1.57 22.61
CA VAL A 236 15.24 0.19 22.19
C VAL A 236 16.27 -0.46 23.11
N VAL A 237 17.36 0.25 23.41
CA VAL A 237 18.41 -0.23 24.33
C VAL A 237 17.85 -0.47 25.73
N ALA A 238 17.04 0.46 26.26
CA ALA A 238 16.43 0.30 27.57
C ALA A 238 15.45 -0.89 27.63
N ALA A 239 14.65 -1.10 26.58
CA ALA A 239 13.71 -2.21 26.50
C ALA A 239 14.39 -3.58 26.45
N GLN A 240 15.63 -3.64 25.94
CA GLN A 240 16.39 -4.87 25.74
C GLN A 240 17.62 -4.97 26.66
N ALA A 241 17.68 -4.19 27.74
CA ALA A 241 18.85 -4.06 28.62
C ALA A 241 19.31 -5.37 29.30
N ALA A 242 18.48 -6.41 29.30
CA ALA A 242 18.83 -7.75 29.80
C ALA A 242 19.62 -8.59 28.77
N ASP A 243 19.58 -8.22 27.49
CA ASP A 243 20.31 -8.89 26.41
C ASP A 243 21.72 -8.31 26.31
N ALA A 244 22.74 -9.19 26.27
CA ALA A 244 24.13 -8.79 26.22
C ALA A 244 24.42 -7.89 25.00
N ASP A 245 23.71 -8.06 23.88
CA ASP A 245 23.82 -7.23 22.68
C ASP A 245 23.51 -5.74 22.91
N PHE A 246 22.73 -5.42 23.95
CA PHE A 246 22.23 -4.09 24.27
C PHE A 246 22.84 -3.53 25.57
N SER A 247 23.97 -4.09 26.01
CA SER A 247 24.66 -3.63 27.22
C SER A 247 25.12 -2.16 27.08
N PRO A 248 24.85 -1.29 28.06
CA PRO A 248 25.32 0.10 28.04
C PRO A 248 26.85 0.20 27.85
N GLY A 249 27.28 1.11 26.98
CA GLY A 249 28.69 1.31 26.61
C GLY A 249 29.29 0.20 25.73
N ASN A 250 28.51 -0.83 25.36
CA ASN A 250 29.01 -2.01 24.68
C ASN A 250 27.94 -2.62 23.76
N LEU A 251 27.43 -1.86 22.79
CA LEU A 251 26.33 -2.23 21.88
C LEU A 251 26.87 -2.98 20.65
N SER A 252 26.19 -4.05 20.22
CA SER A 252 26.60 -4.80 19.01
C SER A 252 25.93 -4.32 17.72
N PHE A 253 26.36 -4.88 16.60
CA PHE A 253 25.67 -4.72 15.31
C PHE A 253 24.20 -5.17 15.35
N ARG A 254 23.85 -6.17 16.18
CA ARG A 254 22.45 -6.58 16.37
C ARG A 254 21.65 -5.49 17.06
N ALA A 255 22.24 -4.79 18.04
CA ALA A 255 21.58 -3.64 18.66
C ALA A 255 21.42 -2.48 17.67
N ALA A 256 22.44 -2.18 16.86
CA ALA A 256 22.33 -1.18 15.79
C ALA A 256 21.21 -1.52 14.79
N THR A 257 21.14 -2.79 14.38
CA THR A 257 20.10 -3.32 13.48
C THR A 257 18.70 -3.09 14.06
N ALA A 258 18.46 -3.51 15.30
CA ALA A 258 17.17 -3.32 15.96
C ALA A 258 16.79 -1.83 16.09
N VAL A 259 17.77 -0.94 16.30
CA VAL A 259 17.53 0.50 16.36
C VAL A 259 17.13 1.07 15.01
N VAL A 260 17.83 0.74 13.92
CA VAL A 260 17.46 1.28 12.59
C VAL A 260 16.16 0.70 12.04
N GLU A 261 15.83 -0.54 12.40
CA GLU A 261 14.52 -1.13 12.08
C GLU A 261 13.39 -0.40 12.81
N GLU A 262 13.55 -0.13 14.12
CA GLU A 262 12.58 0.64 14.89
C GLU A 262 12.47 2.09 14.43
N ILE A 263 13.58 2.68 13.97
CA ILE A 263 13.58 3.99 13.30
C ILE A 263 12.70 3.91 12.06
N GLY A 264 12.91 2.94 11.16
CA GLY A 264 12.11 2.77 9.94
C GLY A 264 10.61 2.63 10.21
N GLU A 265 10.23 1.84 11.22
CA GLU A 265 8.82 1.63 11.64
C GLU A 265 8.15 2.90 12.20
N ARG A 266 8.93 3.80 12.83
CA ARG A 266 8.40 5.03 13.45
C ARG A 266 8.57 6.28 12.59
N TYR A 267 9.51 6.26 11.65
CA TYR A 267 9.97 7.46 10.95
C TYR A 267 8.83 8.14 10.18
N GLY A 268 8.05 7.42 9.40
CA GLY A 268 6.96 8.02 8.61
C GLY A 268 5.90 8.71 9.47
N ARG A 269 5.50 8.11 10.59
CA ARG A 269 4.57 8.74 11.54
C ARG A 269 5.16 9.95 12.27
N TRP A 270 6.46 9.91 12.56
CA TRP A 270 7.15 11.04 13.15
C TRP A 270 7.27 12.20 12.15
N GLN A 271 7.69 11.90 10.93
CA GLN A 271 7.86 12.87 9.84
C GLN A 271 6.51 13.49 9.41
N ASP A 272 5.40 12.78 9.57
CA ASP A 272 4.05 13.31 9.34
C ASP A 272 3.75 14.61 10.12
N SER A 273 4.45 14.89 11.23
CA SER A 273 4.32 16.20 11.88
C SER A 273 4.79 17.35 10.98
N GLU A 274 5.87 17.16 10.21
CA GLU A 274 6.35 18.15 9.24
C GLU A 274 5.34 18.35 8.12
N CYS A 275 4.73 17.26 7.64
CA CYS A 275 3.63 17.31 6.66
C CYS A 275 2.41 18.07 7.18
N ARG A 276 2.08 17.91 8.47
CA ARG A 276 0.99 18.67 9.12
C ARG A 276 1.33 20.15 9.27
N ASP A 277 2.59 20.48 9.55
CA ASP A 277 3.05 21.88 9.58
C ASP A 277 2.99 22.52 8.19
N LEU A 278 3.41 21.79 7.15
CA LEU A 278 3.26 22.19 5.75
C LEU A 278 1.79 22.47 5.40
N LYS A 279 0.89 21.51 5.72
CA LYS A 279 -0.57 21.66 5.53
C LYS A 279 -1.12 22.87 6.31
N SER A 280 -0.65 23.11 7.53
CA SER A 280 -1.07 24.24 8.36
C SER A 280 -0.71 25.58 7.72
N LEU A 281 0.50 25.69 7.14
CA LEU A 281 0.91 26.87 6.40
C LEU A 281 0.03 27.11 5.16
N LEU A 282 -0.23 26.06 4.37
CA LEU A 282 -1.11 26.16 3.20
C LEU A 282 -2.56 26.51 3.59
N THR A 283 -3.06 25.97 4.69
CA THR A 283 -4.41 26.27 5.19
C THR A 283 -4.56 27.74 5.60
N LYS A 284 -3.47 28.40 6.06
CA LYS A 284 -3.48 29.85 6.34
C LYS A 284 -3.56 30.71 5.06
N LEU A 285 -3.12 30.17 3.92
CA LEU A 285 -3.19 30.82 2.61
C LEU A 285 -4.47 30.44 1.83
N GLU A 286 -5.28 29.55 2.39
CA GLU A 286 -6.44 28.98 1.70
C GLU A 286 -7.46 30.03 1.30
N HIS A 287 -7.99 29.90 0.08
CA HIS A 287 -9.10 30.70 -0.37
C HIS A 287 -10.43 30.08 0.09
N ALA A 288 -11.13 30.81 0.95
CA ALA A 288 -12.55 30.61 1.26
C ALA A 288 -12.94 29.23 1.83
N GLY A 289 -12.04 28.53 2.50
CA GLY A 289 -12.34 27.22 3.10
C GLY A 289 -12.49 26.08 2.09
N THR A 290 -11.92 26.23 0.90
CA THR A 290 -12.17 25.33 -0.24
C THR A 290 -11.18 24.17 -0.37
N GLY A 291 -10.21 24.04 0.53
CA GLY A 291 -9.08 23.12 0.40
C GLY A 291 -8.05 23.53 -0.65
N ARG A 292 -8.10 24.79 -1.11
CA ARG A 292 -7.29 25.30 -2.22
C ARG A 292 -6.60 26.62 -1.88
N VAL A 293 -5.37 26.78 -2.34
CA VAL A 293 -4.59 28.02 -2.27
C VAL A 293 -4.49 28.60 -3.67
N LEU A 294 -4.91 29.85 -3.90
CA LEU A 294 -4.74 30.44 -5.23
C LEU A 294 -3.24 30.50 -5.58
N LEU A 295 -2.89 30.23 -6.84
CA LEU A 295 -1.50 30.16 -7.26
C LEU A 295 -0.74 31.47 -7.00
N LYS A 296 -1.44 32.62 -7.08
CA LYS A 296 -0.89 33.92 -6.70
C LYS A 296 -0.50 34.00 -5.22
N ASP A 297 -1.26 33.38 -4.32
CA ASP A 297 -1.03 33.43 -2.88
C ASP A 297 0.05 32.40 -2.50
N PHE A 298 0.09 31.26 -3.20
CA PHE A 298 1.16 30.26 -3.13
C PHE A 298 2.52 30.87 -3.49
N TYR A 299 2.63 31.48 -4.68
CA TYR A 299 3.86 32.16 -5.10
C TYR A 299 4.14 33.45 -4.33
N GLY A 300 3.11 34.20 -3.93
CA GLY A 300 3.26 35.35 -3.05
C GLY A 300 3.88 34.96 -1.71
N SER A 301 3.51 33.80 -1.15
CA SER A 301 4.13 33.24 0.05
C SER A 301 5.60 32.87 -0.17
N ALA A 302 5.93 32.25 -1.32
CA ALA A 302 7.31 31.91 -1.67
C ALA A 302 8.22 33.14 -1.80
N LEU A 303 7.73 34.20 -2.46
CA LEU A 303 8.44 35.47 -2.59
C LEU A 303 8.65 36.18 -1.24
N ASN A 304 7.87 35.84 -0.21
CA ASN A 304 7.93 36.41 1.13
C ASN A 304 8.60 35.50 2.18
N GLY A 305 9.38 34.51 1.74
CA GLY A 305 10.28 33.74 2.61
C GLY A 305 9.88 32.27 2.83
N ASN A 306 8.69 31.84 2.41
CA ASN A 306 8.32 30.42 2.40
C ASN A 306 8.77 29.76 1.09
N TRP A 307 10.09 29.73 0.89
CA TRP A 307 10.75 29.29 -0.35
C TRP A 307 10.31 27.91 -0.85
N GLN A 308 9.81 27.05 0.04
CA GLN A 308 9.33 25.70 -0.29
C GLN A 308 8.09 25.69 -1.22
N PHE A 309 7.36 26.80 -1.36
CA PHE A 309 6.18 26.89 -2.22
C PHE A 309 6.52 27.40 -3.63
N SER A 310 7.55 26.82 -4.26
CA SER A 310 8.14 27.33 -5.50
C SER A 310 7.92 26.45 -6.71
N GLU A 311 7.20 25.34 -6.63
CA GLU A 311 7.00 24.41 -7.74
C GLU A 311 6.38 25.09 -8.97
N SER A 312 6.90 24.78 -10.15
CA SER A 312 6.43 25.34 -11.41
C SER A 312 5.02 24.88 -11.74
N VAL A 313 4.31 25.68 -12.54
CA VAL A 313 2.95 25.35 -13.00
C VAL A 313 2.91 23.99 -13.71
N ASN A 314 3.93 23.69 -14.53
CA ASN A 314 4.00 22.42 -15.25
C ASN A 314 4.17 21.25 -14.29
N TYR A 315 5.03 21.40 -13.28
CA TYR A 315 5.26 20.34 -12.32
C TYR A 315 4.06 20.12 -11.40
N LEU A 316 3.45 21.19 -10.87
CA LEU A 316 2.20 21.13 -10.10
C LEU A 316 1.07 20.44 -10.87
N ARG A 317 0.96 20.68 -12.18
CA ARG A 317 -0.01 20.01 -13.05
C ARG A 317 0.27 18.52 -13.19
N GLU A 318 1.53 18.15 -13.43
CA GLU A 318 1.94 16.74 -13.58
C GLU A 318 1.67 15.94 -12.29
N LEU A 319 1.93 16.55 -11.13
CA LEU A 319 1.62 15.99 -9.80
C LEU A 319 0.11 15.89 -9.52
N GLY A 320 -0.74 16.50 -10.35
CA GLY A 320 -2.18 16.59 -10.07
C GLY A 320 -2.53 17.52 -8.91
N ALA A 321 -1.62 18.42 -8.55
CA ALA A 321 -1.79 19.39 -7.47
C ALA A 321 -2.43 20.71 -7.93
N LEU A 322 -2.61 20.92 -9.24
CA LEU A 322 -3.15 22.17 -9.79
C LEU A 322 -4.62 22.02 -10.24
N ASP A 323 -5.50 22.86 -9.71
CA ASP A 323 -6.87 23.09 -10.17
C ASP A 323 -6.90 24.29 -11.13
N GLU A 324 -7.24 24.02 -12.39
CA GLU A 324 -7.38 25.01 -13.46
C GLU A 324 -8.85 25.16 -13.91
N SER A 325 -9.81 24.74 -13.08
CA SER A 325 -11.25 24.89 -13.38
C SER A 325 -11.66 26.35 -13.58
N ASP A 326 -10.98 27.28 -12.89
CA ASP A 326 -11.01 28.71 -13.19
C ASP A 326 -9.66 29.12 -13.81
N PRO A 327 -9.56 29.23 -15.15
CA PRO A 327 -8.31 29.62 -15.82
C PRO A 327 -7.80 31.00 -15.45
N ALA A 328 -8.65 31.88 -14.90
CA ALA A 328 -8.24 33.20 -14.45
C ALA A 328 -7.60 33.16 -13.05
N ASN A 329 -7.95 32.17 -12.23
CA ASN A 329 -7.48 32.00 -10.86
C ASN A 329 -7.12 30.53 -10.57
N PRO A 330 -6.07 29.99 -11.21
CA PRO A 330 -5.62 28.62 -10.91
C PRO A 330 -5.24 28.50 -9.44
N ALA A 331 -5.45 27.32 -8.87
CA ALA A 331 -5.26 27.09 -7.44
C ALA A 331 -4.57 25.76 -7.17
N VAL A 332 -3.72 25.72 -6.15
CA VAL A 332 -3.10 24.50 -5.64
C VAL A 332 -4.08 23.78 -4.71
N LEU A 333 -4.35 22.51 -5.02
CA LEU A 333 -5.12 21.58 -4.22
C LEU A 333 -4.27 21.14 -3.02
N ILE A 334 -4.62 21.61 -1.81
CA ILE A 334 -3.83 21.34 -0.59
C ILE A 334 -3.58 19.84 -0.39
N PRO A 335 -4.60 18.95 -0.36
CA PRO A 335 -4.35 17.54 -0.12
C PRO A 335 -3.59 16.85 -1.26
N ASN A 336 -3.73 17.29 -2.51
CA ASN A 336 -2.95 16.71 -3.62
C ASN A 336 -1.49 17.15 -3.56
N TYR A 337 -1.21 18.41 -3.20
CA TYR A 337 0.15 18.91 -3.04
C TYR A 337 0.85 18.27 -1.85
N VAL A 338 0.22 18.25 -0.66
CA VAL A 338 0.84 17.65 0.54
C VAL A 338 1.17 16.17 0.31
N ASN A 339 0.31 15.43 -0.36
CA ASN A 339 0.52 14.00 -0.64
C ASN A 339 1.29 13.72 -1.94
N SER A 340 1.83 14.75 -2.62
CA SER A 340 2.56 14.55 -3.88
C SER A 340 4.02 14.17 -3.67
N GLN A 341 4.62 13.61 -4.72
CA GLN A 341 6.00 13.13 -4.77
C GLN A 341 7.05 14.22 -4.50
N SER A 342 6.69 15.50 -4.66
CA SER A 342 7.54 16.63 -4.25
C SER A 342 7.75 16.73 -2.74
N ASN A 343 6.85 16.15 -1.94
CA ASN A 343 6.87 16.17 -0.47
C ASN A 343 7.22 14.80 0.13
N CYS A 344 7.66 13.86 -0.70
CA CYS A 344 8.26 12.62 -0.22
C CYS A 344 9.73 12.86 0.14
N VAL A 345 10.14 12.33 1.29
CA VAL A 345 11.53 12.31 1.75
C VAL A 345 12.06 10.88 1.76
N ALA A 346 13.38 10.74 1.74
CA ALA A 346 14.06 9.46 1.92
C ALA A 346 13.59 8.36 0.96
N SER A 347 13.93 8.51 -0.32
CA SER A 347 13.68 7.49 -1.33
C SER A 347 14.73 6.39 -1.27
N SER A 348 14.29 5.18 -0.95
CA SER A 348 15.06 3.95 -1.04
C SER A 348 14.92 3.34 -2.45
N SER A 349 15.54 2.18 -2.72
CA SER A 349 15.27 1.47 -3.97
C SER A 349 13.92 0.73 -3.96
N VAL A 350 13.31 0.55 -2.79
CA VAL A 350 12.08 -0.21 -2.56
C VAL A 350 10.89 0.69 -2.24
N TYR A 351 11.10 1.82 -1.55
CA TYR A 351 10.02 2.70 -1.12
C TYR A 351 10.45 4.16 -0.98
N SER A 352 9.48 5.06 -0.87
CA SER A 352 9.67 6.45 -0.45
C SER A 352 8.84 6.73 0.80
N VAL A 353 9.30 7.60 1.70
CA VAL A 353 8.49 8.06 2.83
C VAL A 353 7.78 9.35 2.42
N CYS A 354 6.46 9.36 2.44
CA CYS A 354 5.66 10.50 2.01
C CYS A 354 4.69 10.92 3.12
N CYS A 355 4.08 12.08 2.97
CA CYS A 355 3.04 12.53 3.89
C CYS A 355 1.89 11.53 4.00
N ILE A 356 1.34 11.35 5.21
CA ILE A 356 0.20 10.46 5.41
C ILE A 356 -1.04 11.12 4.84
N ASN A 357 -1.71 10.42 3.91
CA ASN A 357 -2.99 10.85 3.40
C ASN A 357 -4.08 10.72 4.48
N GLU A 358 -4.50 11.83 5.07
CA GLU A 358 -5.53 11.86 6.12
C GLU A 358 -6.88 11.30 5.67
N CYS A 359 -7.19 11.32 4.37
CA CYS A 359 -8.40 10.69 3.82
C CYS A 359 -8.45 9.19 4.06
N GLU A 360 -7.29 8.55 4.20
CA GLU A 360 -7.20 7.11 4.41
C GLU A 360 -7.84 6.67 5.72
N ALA A 361 -7.69 7.46 6.78
CA ALA A 361 -8.36 7.19 8.05
C ALA A 361 -9.88 7.36 7.93
N LEU A 362 -10.34 8.33 7.14
CA LEU A 362 -11.77 8.56 6.88
C LEU A 362 -12.38 7.40 6.08
N LEU A 363 -11.70 6.97 5.01
CA LEU A 363 -12.10 5.82 4.21
C LEU A 363 -12.06 4.54 5.04
N GLY A 364 -11.00 4.32 5.82
CA GLY A 364 -10.86 3.17 6.73
C GLY A 364 -12.00 3.05 7.75
N HIS A 365 -12.47 4.18 8.30
CA HIS A 365 -13.66 4.18 9.15
C HIS A 365 -14.92 3.73 8.39
N LEU A 366 -15.10 4.19 7.15
CA LEU A 366 -16.24 3.77 6.31
C LEU A 366 -16.14 2.29 5.93
N GLU A 367 -14.96 1.80 5.56
CA GLU A 367 -14.71 0.39 5.28
C GLU A 367 -15.10 -0.49 6.47
N GLY A 368 -14.63 -0.16 7.67
CA GLY A 368 -14.94 -0.93 8.88
C GLY A 368 -16.41 -0.87 9.29
N ARG A 369 -17.14 0.21 8.99
CA ARG A 369 -18.57 0.37 9.34
C ARG A 369 -19.52 -0.21 8.29
N VAL A 370 -19.11 -0.21 7.03
CA VAL A 370 -19.91 -0.76 5.93
C VAL A 370 -19.64 -2.25 5.74
N ALA A 371 -18.37 -2.68 5.85
CA ALA A 371 -17.91 -4.07 5.68
C ALA A 371 -18.44 -4.73 4.39
N ALA A 372 -18.54 -3.95 3.31
CA ALA A 372 -19.06 -4.36 2.01
C ALA A 372 -18.55 -3.43 0.91
N PRO A 373 -18.51 -3.86 -0.36
CA PRO A 373 -18.02 -3.05 -1.49
C PRO A 373 -18.88 -1.83 -1.83
N GLU A 374 -20.15 -1.84 -1.41
CA GLU A 374 -21.09 -0.79 -1.72
C GLU A 374 -22.10 -0.57 -0.58
N ALA A 375 -22.56 0.66 -0.42
CA ALA A 375 -23.56 1.05 0.60
C ALA A 375 -24.68 1.89 -0.02
N SER A 376 -25.80 2.07 0.69
CA SER A 376 -26.82 3.03 0.22
C SER A 376 -26.38 4.48 0.50
N PRO A 377 -26.87 5.47 -0.28
CA PRO A 377 -26.64 6.88 -0.01
C PRO A 377 -26.95 7.30 1.43
N GLU A 378 -28.06 6.79 2.00
CA GLU A 378 -28.51 7.14 3.34
C GLU A 378 -27.53 6.64 4.41
N GLN A 379 -27.00 5.43 4.23
CA GLN A 379 -25.99 4.86 5.13
C GLN A 379 -24.69 5.69 5.08
N ILE A 380 -24.22 6.05 3.87
CA ILE A 380 -23.03 6.90 3.68
C ILE A 380 -23.22 8.27 4.32
N VAL A 381 -24.34 8.94 4.03
CA VAL A 381 -24.67 10.27 4.58
C VAL A 381 -24.71 10.22 6.10
N SER A 382 -25.32 9.19 6.68
CA SER A 382 -25.37 9.00 8.14
C SER A 382 -23.96 8.87 8.74
N LEU A 383 -23.15 7.95 8.22
CA LEU A 383 -21.79 7.73 8.71
C LEU A 383 -20.90 8.97 8.58
N VAL A 384 -20.97 9.66 7.44
CA VAL A 384 -20.14 10.85 7.15
C VAL A 384 -20.61 12.10 7.91
N SER A 385 -21.87 12.16 8.29
CA SER A 385 -22.39 13.24 9.14
C SER A 385 -21.85 13.15 10.57
N GLU A 386 -21.51 11.95 11.04
CA GLU A 386 -20.98 11.70 12.38
C GLU A 386 -19.44 11.61 12.44
N LEU A 387 -18.77 11.58 11.29
CA LEU A 387 -17.33 11.37 11.19
C LEU A 387 -16.56 12.71 11.24
N PRO A 388 -15.79 13.01 12.31
CA PRO A 388 -14.96 14.20 12.36
C PRO A 388 -13.65 14.02 11.59
N SER A 389 -13.06 15.14 11.16
CA SER A 389 -11.66 15.23 10.72
C SER A 389 -10.93 16.32 11.49
N ALA A 390 -9.63 16.52 11.23
CA ALA A 390 -8.86 17.60 11.82
C ALA A 390 -9.46 18.99 11.52
N THR A 391 -10.16 19.15 10.40
CA THR A 391 -10.72 20.44 9.95
C THR A 391 -12.23 20.46 9.78
N VAL A 392 -12.91 19.30 9.89
CA VAL A 392 -14.36 19.17 9.77
C VAL A 392 -14.95 18.68 11.11
N PRO A 393 -15.77 19.50 11.79
CA PRO A 393 -16.43 19.08 13.02
C PRO A 393 -17.58 18.11 12.71
N ALA A 394 -17.84 17.20 13.65
CA ALA A 394 -19.00 16.32 13.64
C ALA A 394 -19.64 16.26 15.05
N PRO A 395 -20.97 16.01 15.15
CA PRO A 395 -21.90 15.76 14.05
C PRO A 395 -22.21 17.01 13.23
N ARG A 396 -22.49 16.84 11.94
CA ARG A 396 -22.82 17.92 11.00
C ARG A 396 -23.98 17.55 10.08
N THR A 397 -24.64 18.57 9.52
CA THR A 397 -25.60 18.36 8.42
C THR A 397 -24.90 18.58 7.09
N LEU A 398 -24.91 17.57 6.20
CA LEU A 398 -24.35 17.74 4.86
C LEU A 398 -25.22 18.68 4.00
N PRO A 399 -24.61 19.58 3.22
CA PRO A 399 -25.31 20.39 2.21
C PRO A 399 -26.14 19.54 1.25
N ASP A 400 -27.23 20.11 0.74
CA ASP A 400 -28.12 19.40 -0.19
C ASP A 400 -27.43 19.09 -1.53
N SER A 401 -26.44 19.89 -1.94
CA SER A 401 -25.59 19.58 -3.10
C SER A 401 -24.83 18.26 -2.90
N LEU A 402 -24.20 18.04 -1.75
CA LEU A 402 -23.51 16.77 -1.45
C LEU A 402 -24.48 15.60 -1.38
N LYS A 403 -25.68 15.79 -0.81
CA LYS A 403 -26.72 14.76 -0.82
C LYS A 403 -27.21 14.44 -2.23
N SER A 404 -27.36 15.43 -3.11
CA SER A 404 -27.69 15.20 -4.52
C SER A 404 -26.59 14.40 -5.21
N ARG A 405 -25.32 14.81 -5.05
CA ARG A 405 -24.18 14.15 -5.68
C ARG A 405 -24.06 12.68 -5.28
N ILE A 406 -24.21 12.34 -4.00
CA ILE A 406 -24.12 10.93 -3.59
C ILE A 406 -25.27 10.08 -4.14
N ASN A 407 -26.46 10.66 -4.31
CA ASN A 407 -27.59 10.01 -4.96
C ASN A 407 -27.37 9.85 -6.47
N GLU A 408 -26.71 10.80 -7.12
CA GLU A 408 -26.29 10.69 -8.52
C GLU A 408 -25.30 9.55 -8.71
N VAL A 409 -24.29 9.42 -7.82
CA VAL A 409 -23.36 8.29 -7.81
C VAL A 409 -24.13 6.98 -7.66
N ALA A 410 -25.04 6.88 -6.70
CA ALA A 410 -25.82 5.66 -6.52
C ALA A 410 -26.71 5.34 -7.73
N SER A 411 -27.29 6.35 -8.36
CA SER A 411 -28.11 6.16 -9.57
C SER A 411 -27.30 5.57 -10.72
N HIS A 412 -26.02 5.94 -10.83
CA HIS A 412 -25.07 5.38 -11.80
C HIS A 412 -24.72 3.90 -11.50
N HIS A 413 -24.88 3.47 -10.25
CA HIS A 413 -24.45 2.16 -9.74
C HIS A 413 -25.61 1.33 -9.16
N GLY A 414 -26.79 1.40 -9.77
CA GLY A 414 -27.91 0.51 -9.42
C GLY A 414 -28.50 0.75 -8.03
N GLY A 415 -28.42 1.98 -7.53
CA GLY A 415 -28.95 2.42 -6.23
C GLY A 415 -27.97 2.27 -5.06
N LYS A 416 -26.70 1.93 -5.33
CA LYS A 416 -25.66 1.75 -4.31
C LYS A 416 -24.42 2.54 -4.68
N VAL A 417 -23.64 2.95 -3.69
CA VAL A 417 -22.40 3.72 -3.85
C VAL A 417 -21.21 2.77 -3.67
N PRO A 418 -20.38 2.55 -4.70
CA PRO A 418 -19.13 1.81 -4.56
C PRO A 418 -18.13 2.59 -3.69
N LEU A 419 -17.61 1.98 -2.63
CA LEU A 419 -16.69 2.66 -1.68
C LEU A 419 -15.31 2.97 -2.27
N HIS A 420 -14.89 2.25 -3.30
CA HIS A 420 -13.59 2.42 -3.94
C HIS A 420 -13.71 2.84 -5.42
N GLY A 421 -14.79 3.57 -5.74
CA GLY A 421 -14.99 4.22 -7.03
C GLY A 421 -14.49 5.65 -7.04
N ARG A 422 -14.09 6.14 -8.21
CA ARG A 422 -13.57 7.50 -8.39
C ARG A 422 -14.61 8.55 -8.03
N LEU A 423 -15.89 8.37 -8.38
CA LEU A 423 -16.92 9.36 -8.04
C LEU A 423 -17.15 9.43 -6.52
N PHE A 424 -17.00 8.32 -5.80
CA PHE A 424 -17.08 8.35 -4.35
C PHE A 424 -15.87 9.04 -3.71
N ALA A 425 -14.66 8.81 -4.22
CA ALA A 425 -13.48 9.56 -3.80
C ALA A 425 -13.64 11.07 -4.07
N GLN A 426 -14.24 11.46 -5.20
CA GLN A 426 -14.52 12.86 -5.52
C GLN A 426 -15.57 13.44 -4.57
N TRP A 427 -16.59 12.66 -4.23
CA TRP A 427 -17.57 13.06 -3.21
C TRP A 427 -16.92 13.26 -1.84
N LEU A 428 -16.01 12.38 -1.43
CA LEU A 428 -15.23 12.52 -0.19
C LEU A 428 -14.33 13.77 -0.23
N HIS A 429 -13.70 14.08 -1.36
CA HIS A 429 -12.97 15.33 -1.56
C HIS A 429 -13.86 16.55 -1.27
N HIS A 430 -15.06 16.62 -1.84
CA HIS A 430 -15.98 17.72 -1.54
C HIS A 430 -16.52 17.71 -0.10
N ALA A 431 -16.63 16.55 0.53
CA ALA A 431 -17.08 16.42 1.92
C ALA A 431 -16.00 16.77 2.96
N TYR A 432 -14.71 16.61 2.59
CA TYR A 432 -13.50 16.83 3.39
C TYR A 432 -12.38 17.48 2.54
N PRO A 433 -12.55 18.74 2.09
CA PRO A 433 -11.70 19.34 1.07
C PRO A 433 -10.24 19.56 1.48
N ARG A 434 -9.95 19.52 2.79
CA ARG A 434 -8.58 19.67 3.32
C ARG A 434 -7.92 18.35 3.67
N GLU A 435 -8.65 17.24 3.70
CA GLU A 435 -8.11 15.91 4.02
C GLU A 435 -8.05 15.00 2.80
N CYS A 436 -9.07 15.05 1.94
CA CYS A 436 -9.21 14.12 0.83
C CYS A 436 -8.66 14.70 -0.47
N PRO A 437 -7.68 14.05 -1.13
CA PRO A 437 -7.20 14.46 -2.45
C PRO A 437 -8.31 14.41 -3.51
N PHE A 438 -8.26 15.32 -4.47
CA PHE A 438 -9.13 15.27 -5.65
C PHE A 438 -8.67 14.12 -6.58
N PRO A 439 -9.56 13.18 -6.94
CA PRO A 439 -9.21 12.04 -7.76
C PRO A 439 -9.29 12.40 -9.25
N HIS A 440 -8.15 12.77 -9.83
CA HIS A 440 -8.06 12.97 -11.29
C HIS A 440 -8.35 11.65 -12.02
N VAL A 441 -9.00 11.77 -13.20
CA VAL A 441 -9.22 10.66 -14.13
C VAL A 441 -7.87 10.05 -14.53
N ALA A 442 -7.80 8.73 -14.66
CA ALA A 442 -6.61 8.00 -15.07
C ALA A 442 -5.99 8.60 -16.35
N GLY A 443 -4.66 8.72 -16.35
CA GLY A 443 -3.89 9.30 -17.47
C GLY A 443 -3.91 10.83 -17.57
N LYS A 444 -4.67 11.55 -16.74
CA LYS A 444 -4.64 13.03 -16.70
C LYS A 444 -3.38 13.58 -16.01
N THR A 445 -2.82 12.80 -15.09
CA THR A 445 -1.65 13.15 -14.28
C THR A 445 -0.61 12.05 -14.41
N ASN A 446 0.66 12.39 -14.18
CA ASN A 446 1.73 11.40 -14.17
C ASN A 446 2.77 11.79 -13.11
N PRO A 447 2.42 11.66 -11.81
CA PRO A 447 3.25 12.15 -10.73
C PRO A 447 4.67 11.57 -10.80
N MET A 448 5.67 12.44 -10.66
CA MET A 448 7.09 12.12 -10.73
C MET A 448 7.81 12.75 -9.55
N THR A 449 8.87 12.11 -9.07
CA THR A 449 9.82 12.77 -8.17
C THR A 449 10.51 13.95 -8.87
N ALA A 450 11.10 14.84 -8.09
CA ALA A 450 11.81 15.99 -8.63
C ALA A 450 12.95 15.57 -9.60
N ASP A 451 13.70 14.54 -9.22
CA ASP A 451 14.82 14.01 -10.01
C ASP A 451 14.34 13.37 -11.32
N GLU A 452 13.29 12.54 -11.28
CA GLU A 452 12.70 11.94 -12.48
C GLU A 452 12.17 13.01 -13.43
N TRP A 453 11.50 14.04 -12.90
CA TRP A 453 11.00 15.16 -13.71
C TRP A 453 12.15 15.88 -14.43
N MET A 454 13.22 16.23 -13.71
CA MET A 454 14.37 16.90 -14.29
C MET A 454 15.08 16.03 -15.34
N GLN A 455 15.20 14.72 -15.09
CA GLN A 455 15.83 13.79 -16.02
C GLN A 455 14.99 13.53 -17.28
N VAL A 456 13.69 13.28 -17.12
CA VAL A 456 12.78 12.90 -18.22
C VAL A 456 12.32 14.11 -19.02
N ARG A 457 12.00 15.22 -18.36
CA ARG A 457 11.45 16.42 -19.01
C ARG A 457 12.50 17.48 -19.31
N GLY A 458 13.65 17.47 -18.63
CA GLY A 458 14.68 18.51 -18.78
C GLY A 458 14.22 19.89 -18.31
N GLN A 459 13.22 19.95 -17.43
CA GLN A 459 12.63 21.20 -16.92
C GLN A 459 12.91 21.35 -15.42
N SER A 460 13.05 22.59 -14.96
CA SER A 460 13.15 22.89 -13.53
C SER A 460 11.86 22.49 -12.80
N VAL A 461 12.01 21.96 -11.59
CA VAL A 461 10.86 21.74 -10.69
C VAL A 461 10.33 23.04 -10.13
N SER A 462 11.18 24.06 -9.97
CA SER A 462 10.81 25.37 -9.42
C SER A 462 10.52 26.40 -10.51
N ALA A 463 9.49 27.22 -10.29
CA ALA A 463 9.21 28.45 -11.02
C ALA A 463 10.33 29.48 -10.81
N THR A 464 10.58 30.29 -11.82
CA THR A 464 11.54 31.40 -11.67
C THR A 464 10.93 32.54 -10.86
N LYS A 465 11.76 33.35 -10.17
CA LYS A 465 11.28 34.54 -9.45
C LYS A 465 10.43 35.47 -10.33
N ASN A 466 10.87 35.72 -11.56
CA ASN A 466 10.15 36.56 -12.52
C ASN A 466 8.79 35.96 -12.94
N GLU A 467 8.68 34.63 -13.02
CA GLU A 467 7.41 33.95 -13.32
C GLU A 467 6.43 34.09 -12.17
N MET A 468 6.91 33.86 -10.94
CA MET A 468 6.13 34.05 -9.71
C MET A 468 5.60 35.48 -9.60
N GLU A 469 6.46 36.49 -9.77
CA GLU A 469 6.08 37.92 -9.73
C GLU A 469 5.00 38.25 -10.77
N ARG A 470 5.15 37.78 -12.02
CA ARG A 470 4.15 38.01 -13.08
C ARG A 470 2.77 37.42 -12.74
N ILE A 471 2.73 36.24 -12.13
CA ILE A 471 1.46 35.58 -11.75
C ILE A 471 0.79 36.32 -10.60
N VAL A 472 1.58 36.78 -9.62
CA VAL A 472 1.10 37.63 -8.52
C VAL A 472 0.51 38.93 -9.06
N GLU A 473 1.23 39.64 -9.92
CA GLU A 473 0.79 40.92 -10.49
C GLU A 473 -0.47 40.78 -11.35
N LYS A 474 -0.51 39.83 -12.30
CA LYS A 474 -1.64 39.62 -13.20
C LYS A 474 -2.95 39.34 -12.45
N SER A 475 -2.87 38.62 -11.33
CA SER A 475 -4.04 38.16 -10.58
C SER A 475 -4.61 39.22 -9.62
N THR A 476 -3.93 40.35 -9.40
CA THR A 476 -4.49 41.48 -8.64
C THR A 476 -5.59 42.23 -9.40
N ALA A 477 -5.65 42.09 -10.72
CA ALA A 477 -6.59 42.79 -11.60
C ALA A 477 -7.95 42.07 -11.78
N VAL A 478 -8.10 40.84 -11.28
CA VAL A 478 -9.30 40.00 -11.47
C VAL A 478 -10.02 39.79 -10.14
N ALA A 479 -11.33 40.07 -10.11
CA ALA A 479 -12.16 39.82 -8.93
C ALA A 479 -12.25 38.31 -8.66
N THR A 480 -11.95 37.92 -7.41
CA THR A 480 -11.97 36.53 -6.96
C THR A 480 -13.41 36.12 -6.64
N SER A 481 -14.02 35.32 -7.52
CA SER A 481 -15.30 34.67 -7.25
C SER A 481 -15.07 33.27 -6.68
N LYS A 482 -15.96 32.79 -5.80
CA LYS A 482 -15.92 31.40 -5.32
C LYS A 482 -16.33 30.47 -6.47
N PHE A 483 -15.38 30.11 -7.32
CA PHE A 483 -15.60 29.10 -8.35
C PHE A 483 -15.62 27.72 -7.67
N GLU A 484 -16.78 27.05 -7.70
CA GLU A 484 -16.91 25.68 -7.23
C GLU A 484 -16.10 24.77 -8.15
N MET A 485 -15.31 23.86 -7.59
CA MET A 485 -14.54 22.92 -8.39
C MET A 485 -15.49 22.04 -9.21
N THR A 486 -15.12 21.79 -10.47
CA THR A 486 -15.98 21.10 -11.41
C THR A 486 -16.16 19.63 -11.02
N TRP A 487 -17.40 19.21 -10.80
CA TRP A 487 -17.74 17.80 -10.69
C TRP A 487 -17.60 17.12 -12.05
N THR A 488 -16.79 16.06 -12.12
CA THR A 488 -16.57 15.27 -13.34
C THR A 488 -17.22 13.89 -13.21
N ALA A 489 -18.06 13.52 -14.18
CA ALA A 489 -18.95 12.34 -14.12
C ALA A 489 -18.27 11.02 -14.53
N ASP A 490 -17.02 11.06 -14.99
CA ASP A 490 -16.25 9.87 -15.37
C ASP A 490 -16.09 8.94 -14.16
N GLU A 491 -16.35 7.65 -14.31
CA GLU A 491 -16.24 6.67 -13.22
C GLU A 491 -15.14 5.65 -13.51
N GLU A 492 -14.38 5.30 -12.48
CA GLU A 492 -13.29 4.33 -12.53
C GLU A 492 -13.36 3.45 -11.29
N LEU A 493 -13.76 2.20 -11.51
CA LEU A 493 -13.81 1.18 -10.46
C LEU A 493 -12.55 0.34 -10.48
N LEU A 494 -11.96 0.03 -9.32
CA LEU A 494 -10.77 -0.81 -9.20
C LEU A 494 -10.98 -2.25 -9.69
N ALA A 495 -12.20 -2.77 -9.57
CA ALA A 495 -12.57 -4.10 -10.03
C ALA A 495 -13.94 -4.06 -10.70
N SER A 496 -14.15 -4.93 -11.69
CA SER A 496 -15.49 -5.09 -12.27
C SER A 496 -16.34 -5.93 -11.33
N SER A 497 -17.39 -5.34 -10.75
CA SER A 497 -18.42 -6.13 -10.05
C SER A 497 -19.20 -6.94 -11.09
N LYS A 498 -18.68 -8.10 -11.48
CA LYS A 498 -19.53 -9.12 -12.11
C LYS A 498 -20.44 -9.63 -11.01
N LYS A 499 -21.70 -9.20 -11.00
CA LYS A 499 -22.73 -9.86 -10.20
C LYS A 499 -22.57 -11.37 -10.43
N PRO A 500 -22.47 -12.21 -9.39
CA PRO A 500 -22.57 -13.64 -9.61
C PRO A 500 -23.87 -13.84 -10.38
N ALA A 501 -23.77 -14.41 -11.59
CA ALA A 501 -24.92 -14.61 -12.45
C ALA A 501 -26.00 -15.22 -11.57
N SER A 502 -27.12 -14.52 -11.39
CA SER A 502 -28.24 -15.04 -10.62
C SER A 502 -28.49 -16.43 -11.18
N GLY A 503 -28.18 -17.45 -10.40
CA GLY A 503 -28.28 -18.84 -10.79
C GLY A 503 -29.75 -19.22 -10.90
N GLY A 504 -30.48 -18.57 -11.80
CA GLY A 504 -31.71 -19.09 -12.36
C GLY A 504 -31.30 -20.39 -13.02
N VAL A 505 -31.46 -21.49 -12.29
CA VAL A 505 -31.28 -22.83 -12.80
C VAL A 505 -32.22 -22.91 -14.00
N SER A 506 -31.66 -22.82 -15.22
CA SER A 506 -32.42 -22.93 -16.46
C SER A 506 -33.31 -24.16 -16.33
N PHE A 507 -34.61 -24.02 -16.61
CA PHE A 507 -35.59 -25.10 -16.57
C PHE A 507 -35.08 -26.36 -17.30
N LEU A 508 -34.24 -26.17 -18.33
CA LEU A 508 -33.54 -27.23 -19.07
C LEU A 508 -32.54 -28.05 -18.22
N ARG A 509 -31.83 -27.44 -17.26
CA ARG A 509 -30.95 -28.17 -16.31
C ARG A 509 -31.79 -28.99 -15.32
N TYR A 510 -32.92 -28.47 -14.86
CA TYR A 510 -33.82 -29.21 -13.97
C TYR A 510 -34.44 -30.42 -14.69
N VAL A 511 -34.87 -30.24 -15.95
CA VAL A 511 -35.33 -31.34 -16.82
C VAL A 511 -34.21 -32.34 -17.11
N GLY A 512 -32.98 -31.87 -17.33
CA GLY A 512 -31.81 -32.73 -17.52
C GLY A 512 -31.52 -33.62 -16.31
N PHE A 513 -31.59 -33.07 -15.09
CA PHE A 513 -31.44 -33.84 -13.86
C PHE A 513 -32.56 -34.86 -13.65
N LEU A 514 -33.81 -34.52 -13.98
CA LEU A 514 -34.94 -35.46 -13.89
C LEU A 514 -34.80 -36.61 -14.90
N LEU A 515 -34.37 -36.33 -16.12
CA LEU A 515 -34.11 -37.37 -17.13
C LEU A 515 -32.95 -38.28 -16.74
N ALA A 516 -31.87 -37.73 -16.17
CA ALA A 516 -30.74 -38.52 -15.67
C ALA A 516 -31.15 -39.41 -14.47
N ALA A 517 -31.96 -38.88 -13.54
CA ALA A 517 -32.50 -39.65 -12.42
C ALA A 517 -33.43 -40.79 -12.90
N PHE A 518 -34.28 -40.53 -13.90
CA PHE A 518 -35.15 -41.56 -14.49
C PHE A 518 -34.33 -42.66 -15.20
N SER A 519 -33.26 -42.27 -15.89
CA SER A 519 -32.31 -43.18 -16.53
C SER A 519 -31.60 -44.07 -15.52
N ALA A 520 -31.18 -43.52 -14.38
CA ALA A 520 -30.55 -44.28 -13.29
C ALA A 520 -31.55 -45.26 -12.63
N VAL A 521 -32.81 -44.85 -12.41
CA VAL A 521 -33.84 -45.76 -11.86
C VAL A 521 -34.14 -46.92 -12.82
N MET A 522 -34.16 -46.68 -14.13
CA MET A 522 -34.34 -47.74 -15.13
C MET A 522 -33.11 -48.67 -15.23
N ALA A 523 -31.90 -48.12 -15.12
CA ALA A 523 -30.65 -48.89 -15.18
C ALA A 523 -30.43 -49.75 -13.93
N PHE A 524 -30.75 -49.24 -12.73
CA PHE A 524 -30.56 -49.96 -11.47
C PHE A 524 -31.79 -50.76 -11.00
N GLY A 525 -32.99 -50.41 -11.46
CA GLY A 525 -34.23 -51.14 -11.15
C GLY A 525 -34.35 -52.50 -11.85
N GLY A 526 -33.79 -52.64 -13.05
CA GLY A 526 -33.77 -53.91 -13.79
C GLY A 526 -32.85 -54.98 -13.17
N ASP A 527 -31.75 -54.55 -12.56
CA ASP A 527 -30.74 -55.45 -11.97
C ASP A 527 -31.07 -55.86 -10.53
N ALA A 528 -31.84 -55.03 -9.80
CA ALA A 528 -32.35 -55.37 -8.47
C ALA A 528 -33.45 -56.45 -8.53
N TRP A 529 -34.28 -56.47 -9.59
CA TRP A 529 -35.38 -57.43 -9.71
C TRP A 529 -34.92 -58.84 -10.10
N LYS A 530 -33.80 -58.96 -10.83
CA LYS A 530 -33.18 -60.26 -11.18
C LYS A 530 -32.39 -60.90 -10.04
N LYS A 531 -31.90 -60.11 -9.06
CA LYS A 531 -31.17 -60.65 -7.89
C LYS A 531 -32.07 -61.05 -6.71
N LEU A 532 -33.31 -60.58 -6.66
CA LEU A 532 -34.32 -60.95 -5.65
C LEU A 532 -35.07 -62.26 -5.92
N SER A 533 -34.97 -62.84 -7.13
CA SER A 533 -35.65 -64.09 -7.51
C SER A 533 -34.80 -65.36 -7.35
N VAL A 534 -33.51 -65.24 -7.03
CA VAL A 534 -32.57 -66.39 -6.94
C VAL A 534 -32.13 -66.71 -5.51
N ALA A 535 -32.32 -65.82 -4.54
CA ALA A 535 -31.89 -66.01 -3.15
C ALA A 535 -32.97 -66.59 -2.21
N ARG A 536 -33.97 -67.32 -2.74
CA ARG A 536 -35.06 -67.91 -1.95
C ARG A 536 -35.02 -69.44 -1.94
N ARG A 537 -33.86 -70.06 -1.72
CA ARG A 537 -33.71 -71.48 -1.34
C ARG A 537 -32.39 -71.67 -0.61
N HIS A 538 -32.40 -71.59 0.72
CA HIS A 538 -31.92 -72.66 1.62
C HIS A 538 -31.95 -72.18 3.08
N ASN A 539 -32.75 -72.89 3.88
CA ASN A 539 -32.73 -72.90 5.34
C ASN A 539 -31.32 -73.19 5.88
N THR A 540 -30.90 -72.54 6.97
CA THR A 540 -30.76 -73.17 8.30
C THR A 540 -30.28 -72.18 9.37
N LEU A 541 -31.16 -71.97 10.37
CA LEU A 541 -30.94 -71.96 11.82
C LEU A 541 -29.80 -71.14 12.46
N LEU A 542 -30.22 -70.04 13.11
CA LEU A 542 -29.85 -69.50 14.44
C LEU A 542 -29.33 -70.55 15.48
N PRO A 543 -28.57 -70.19 16.56
CA PRO A 543 -28.95 -69.11 17.48
C PRO A 543 -27.85 -68.34 18.30
N CYS A 544 -28.33 -67.23 18.89
CA CYS A 544 -28.02 -66.60 20.19
C CYS A 544 -26.64 -66.72 20.87
N VAL A 545 -26.14 -65.62 21.47
CA VAL A 545 -26.14 -65.34 22.93
C VAL A 545 -25.24 -64.13 23.29
N HIS A 546 -25.79 -63.31 24.21
CA HIS A 546 -25.24 -62.34 25.19
C HIS A 546 -23.78 -61.77 25.19
N LYS A 547 -23.73 -60.42 25.25
CA LYS A 547 -23.42 -59.53 26.42
C LYS A 547 -21.99 -59.46 27.03
N GLN A 548 -21.63 -58.22 27.41
CA GLN A 548 -20.62 -57.74 28.39
C GLN A 548 -19.15 -57.70 27.93
N HIS A 549 -18.24 -56.84 28.40
CA HIS A 549 -18.17 -55.49 28.99
C HIS A 549 -16.65 -55.19 29.13
N ALA A 550 -16.30 -53.92 29.41
CA ALA A 550 -15.01 -53.43 29.95
C ALA A 550 -13.84 -53.35 28.94
N CYS A 551 -13.01 -52.32 28.94
CA CYS A 551 -12.82 -51.16 29.82
C CYS A 551 -12.35 -49.97 28.99
#